data_AF-A0A1C6R106-F1
#
_entry.id   AF-A0A1C6R106-F1
#
_cell.length_a   1.000
_cell.length_b   1.000
_cell.length_c   1.000
_cell.angle_alpha   90.00
_cell.angle_beta   90.00
_cell.angle_gamma   90.00
#
_symmetry.space_group_name_H-M   'P 1'
#
loop_
_entity.id
_entity.type
_entity.pdbx_description
1 polymer ?
#
loop_
_entity_poly.entity_id
_entity_poly.type
_entity_poly.pdbx_seq_one_letter_code
_entity_poly.pdbx_strand_id
1 'polypeptide(L)'
;MVIVLDTNVVLDLLVFDDPERAPLAAALAAGDLRWLATAAMRDEFERVLGYPLIALRLAAMGRQAAEVLAAFDARAQMVDSVPARASCMCSDPDDQIFIDLAVAHGARLVSKDRAVLSMHKRLAAHGVAVSTV
;
A
#
# COMPACT_ATOMS: atom_id res chain seq x y z
N MET A 1 6.34 -9.70 10.53
CA MET A 1 6.54 -8.23 10.60
C MET A 1 5.30 -7.51 10.06
N VAL A 2 4.96 -6.31 10.53
CA VAL A 2 3.78 -5.56 10.06
C VAL A 2 4.21 -4.49 9.05
N ILE A 3 3.49 -4.39 7.93
CA ILE A 3 3.78 -3.43 6.86
C ILE A 3 2.52 -2.69 6.42
N VAL A 4 2.71 -1.51 5.84
CA VAL A 4 1.72 -0.74 5.08
C VAL A 4 2.30 -0.54 3.68
N LEU A 5 1.49 -0.75 2.65
CA LEU A 5 1.86 -0.52 1.25
C LEU A 5 1.11 0.71 0.73
N ASP A 6 1.79 1.58 -0.01
CA ASP A 6 1.12 2.64 -0.78
C ASP A 6 0.40 2.08 -2.02
N THR A 7 -0.48 2.88 -2.62
CA THR A 7 -1.24 2.48 -3.82
C THR A 7 -0.33 2.03 -4.98
N ASN A 8 0.83 2.66 -5.13
CA ASN A 8 1.78 2.38 -6.21
C ASN A 8 2.42 0.99 -6.08
N VAL A 9 2.85 0.61 -4.87
CA VAL A 9 3.40 -0.71 -4.58
C VAL A 9 2.32 -1.79 -4.70
N VAL A 10 1.08 -1.49 -4.30
CA VAL A 10 -0.05 -2.41 -4.49
C VAL A 10 -0.35 -2.65 -5.96
N LEU A 11 -0.28 -1.61 -6.81
CA LEU A 11 -0.42 -1.76 -8.26
C LEU A 11 0.70 -2.62 -8.86
N ASP A 12 1.95 -2.39 -8.45
CA ASP A 12 3.07 -3.22 -8.92
C ASP A 12 2.88 -4.69 -8.54
N LEU A 13 2.44 -4.94 -7.30
CA LEU A 13 2.24 -6.26 -6.74
C LEU A 13 1.05 -7.01 -7.36
N LEU A 14 -0.05 -6.31 -7.65
CA LEU A 14 -1.33 -6.94 -7.99
C LEU A 14 -1.78 -6.71 -9.44
N VAL A 15 -1.19 -5.75 -10.16
CA VAL A 15 -1.59 -5.37 -11.53
C VAL A 15 -0.44 -5.51 -12.51
N PHE A 16 0.78 -5.05 -12.17
CA PHE A 16 1.86 -4.98 -13.16
C PHE A 16 2.74 -6.21 -13.25
N ASP A 17 2.52 -7.22 -12.38
CA ASP A 17 3.35 -8.44 -12.29
C ASP A 17 4.85 -8.11 -12.19
N ASP A 18 5.17 -7.07 -11.43
CA ASP A 18 6.52 -6.53 -11.37
C ASP A 18 7.46 -7.54 -10.70
N PRO A 19 8.51 -8.03 -11.39
CA PRO A 19 9.41 -9.05 -10.85
C PRO A 19 10.20 -8.57 -9.63
N GLU A 20 10.42 -7.27 -9.46
CA GLU A 20 11.06 -6.73 -8.26
C GLU A 20 10.19 -6.96 -7.01
N ARG A 21 8.87 -7.13 -7.19
CA ARG A 21 7.90 -7.36 -6.10
C ARG A 21 7.73 -8.85 -5.79
N ALA A 22 8.40 -9.75 -6.51
CA ALA A 22 8.35 -11.19 -6.24
C ALA A 22 8.76 -11.56 -4.80
N PRO A 23 9.80 -10.97 -4.18
CA PRO A 23 10.14 -11.22 -2.78
C PRO A 23 9.04 -10.73 -1.82
N LEU A 24 8.43 -9.58 -2.10
CA LEU A 24 7.31 -9.06 -1.31
C LEU A 24 6.10 -10.00 -1.37
N ALA A 25 5.75 -10.45 -2.59
CA ALA A 25 4.66 -11.41 -2.81
C ALA A 25 4.90 -12.74 -2.07
N ALA A 26 6.12 -13.27 -2.15
CA ALA A 26 6.51 -14.51 -1.47
C ALA A 26 6.42 -14.36 0.06
N ALA A 27 6.91 -13.25 0.62
CA ALA A 27 6.89 -13.01 2.05
C ALA A 27 5.47 -12.78 2.60
N LEU A 28 4.56 -12.17 1.81
CA LEU A 28 3.14 -12.09 2.13
C LEU A 28 2.48 -13.48 2.09
N ALA A 29 2.76 -14.28 1.06
CA ALA A 29 2.22 -15.64 0.93
C ALA A 29 2.70 -16.59 2.04
N ALA A 30 3.95 -16.42 2.50
CA ALA A 30 4.52 -17.20 3.61
C ALA A 30 4.00 -16.77 5.00
N GLY A 31 3.33 -15.62 5.09
CA GLY A 31 2.89 -15.04 6.38
C GLY A 31 4.00 -14.34 7.17
N ASP A 32 5.19 -14.17 6.58
CA ASP A 32 6.30 -13.43 7.19
C ASP A 32 5.99 -11.95 7.32
N LEU A 33 5.16 -11.43 6.40
CA LEU A 33 4.65 -10.07 6.38
C LEU A 33 3.14 -10.07 6.61
N ARG A 34 2.69 -9.15 7.46
CA ARG A 34 1.27 -8.83 7.66
C ARG A 34 1.02 -7.44 7.11
N TRP A 35 0.33 -7.37 5.98
CA TRP A 35 -0.01 -6.11 5.32
C TRP A 35 -1.29 -5.53 5.95
N LEU A 36 -1.20 -4.36 6.56
CA LEU A 36 -2.36 -3.63 7.07
C LEU A 36 -2.92 -2.67 6.03
N ALA A 37 -4.23 -2.57 5.97
CA ALA A 37 -4.95 -1.57 5.19
C ALA A 37 -6.21 -1.08 5.91
N THR A 38 -6.71 0.11 5.56
CA THR A 38 -8.00 0.62 6.00
C THR A 38 -9.03 0.53 4.89
N ALA A 39 -10.32 0.65 5.23
CA ALA A 39 -11.39 0.74 4.24
C ALA A 39 -11.16 1.89 3.24
N ALA A 40 -10.70 3.05 3.71
CA ALA A 40 -10.41 4.20 2.84
C ALA A 40 -9.33 3.89 1.80
N MET A 41 -8.26 3.18 2.18
CA MET A 41 -7.20 2.74 1.25
C MET A 41 -7.75 1.74 0.22
N ARG A 42 -8.61 0.81 0.65
CA ARG A 42 -9.25 -0.16 -0.25
C ARG A 42 -10.17 0.55 -1.26
N ASP A 43 -10.98 1.50 -0.80
CA ASP A 43 -11.90 2.27 -1.65
C ASP A 43 -11.12 3.15 -2.64
N GLU A 44 -9.99 3.72 -2.22
CA GLU A 44 -9.09 4.43 -3.12
C GLU A 44 -8.52 3.51 -4.19
N PHE A 45 -8.03 2.34 -3.78
CA PHE A 45 -7.50 1.36 -4.72
C PHE A 45 -8.57 0.92 -5.73
N GLU A 46 -9.81 0.66 -5.30
CA GLU A 46 -10.94 0.35 -6.18
C GLU A 46 -11.19 1.46 -7.20
N ARG A 47 -11.17 2.73 -6.76
CA ARG A 47 -11.29 3.88 -7.69
C ARG A 47 -10.15 3.92 -8.70
N VAL A 48 -8.91 3.67 -8.27
CA VAL A 48 -7.72 3.66 -9.14
C VAL A 48 -7.78 2.54 -10.17
N LEU A 49 -8.32 1.37 -9.84
CA LEU A 49 -8.54 0.29 -10.82
C LEU A 49 -9.51 0.71 -11.95
N GLY A 50 -10.39 1.69 -11.69
CA GLY A 50 -11.28 2.29 -12.68
C GLY A 50 -10.63 3.35 -13.57
N TYR A 51 -9.40 3.78 -13.30
CA TYR A 51 -8.74 4.82 -14.11
C TYR A 51 -8.42 4.31 -15.51
N PRO A 52 -8.59 5.12 -16.58
CA PRO A 52 -8.53 4.64 -17.97
C PRO A 52 -7.28 3.84 -18.31
N LEU A 53 -6.11 4.28 -17.84
CA LEU A 53 -4.84 3.60 -18.11
C LEU A 53 -4.73 2.24 -17.39
N ILE A 54 -5.23 2.16 -16.15
CA ILE A 54 -5.23 0.91 -15.37
C ILE A 54 -6.26 -0.07 -15.93
N ALA A 55 -7.48 0.39 -16.21
CA ALA A 55 -8.53 -0.42 -16.81
C ALA A 55 -8.10 -0.98 -18.17
N LEU A 56 -7.43 -0.18 -19.01
CA LEU A 56 -6.86 -0.64 -20.28
C LEU A 56 -5.81 -1.75 -20.07
N ARG A 57 -4.94 -1.59 -19.07
CA ARG A 57 -3.93 -2.60 -18.73
C ARG A 57 -4.56 -3.90 -18.26
N LEU A 58 -5.56 -3.83 -17.38
CA LEU A 58 -6.31 -5.00 -16.90
C LEU A 58 -6.96 -5.76 -18.06
N ALA A 59 -7.63 -5.04 -18.97
CA ALA A 59 -8.22 -5.61 -20.17
C ALA A 59 -7.18 -6.31 -21.06
N ALA A 60 -6.01 -5.70 -21.26
CA ALA A 60 -4.93 -6.28 -22.06
C ALA A 60 -4.36 -7.58 -21.45
N MET A 61 -4.45 -7.74 -20.13
CA MET A 61 -4.04 -8.96 -19.41
C MET A 61 -5.19 -9.96 -19.23
N GLY A 62 -6.40 -9.64 -19.70
CA GLY A 62 -7.58 -10.49 -19.51
C GLY A 62 -8.05 -10.59 -18.06
N ARG A 63 -7.76 -9.57 -17.23
CA ARG A 63 -8.13 -9.53 -15.80
C ARG A 63 -9.21 -8.50 -15.55
N GLN A 64 -10.07 -8.77 -14.57
CA GLN A 64 -11.10 -7.83 -14.13
C GLN A 64 -10.67 -7.09 -12.86
N ALA A 65 -11.11 -5.83 -12.70
CA ALA A 65 -10.83 -5.06 -11.48
C ALA A 65 -11.30 -5.79 -10.20
N ALA A 66 -12.45 -6.47 -10.26
CA ALA A 66 -12.96 -7.27 -9.14
C ALA A 66 -12.01 -8.41 -8.73
N GLU A 67 -11.29 -9.03 -9.66
CA GLU A 67 -10.30 -10.07 -9.34
C GLU A 67 -9.07 -9.49 -8.64
N VAL A 68 -8.63 -8.30 -9.05
CA VAL A 68 -7.53 -7.56 -8.41
C VAL A 68 -7.94 -7.12 -7.00
N LEU A 69 -9.18 -6.65 -6.84
CA LEU A 69 -9.71 -6.23 -5.55
C LEU A 69 -9.89 -7.41 -4.59
N ALA A 70 -10.37 -8.56 -5.08
CA ALA A 70 -10.39 -9.80 -4.29
C ALA A 70 -8.97 -10.25 -3.88
N ALA A 71 -7.98 -10.05 -4.76
CA ALA A 71 -6.58 -10.32 -4.46
C ALA A 71 -5.98 -9.36 -3.41
N PHE A 72 -6.45 -8.11 -3.34
CA PHE A 72 -6.17 -7.19 -2.24
C PHE A 72 -6.78 -7.74 -0.94
N ASP A 73 -8.09 -8.03 -0.95
CA ASP A 73 -8.84 -8.46 0.23
C ASP A 73 -8.31 -9.76 0.85
N ALA A 74 -7.79 -10.66 0.01
CA ALA A 74 -7.21 -11.93 0.48
C ALA A 74 -5.85 -11.77 1.16
N ARG A 75 -5.11 -10.67 0.92
CA ARG A 75 -3.74 -10.46 1.41
C ARG A 75 -3.63 -9.36 2.45
N ALA A 76 -4.51 -8.36 2.39
CA ALA A 76 -4.55 -7.27 3.34
C ALA A 76 -5.34 -7.69 4.59
N GLN A 77 -4.78 -7.38 5.76
CA GLN A 77 -5.50 -7.43 7.02
C GLN A 77 -6.14 -6.06 7.26
N MET A 78 -7.46 -6.01 7.16
CA MET A 78 -8.23 -4.79 7.34
C MET A 78 -8.21 -4.33 8.80
N VAL A 79 -7.99 -3.03 8.99
CA VAL A 79 -8.09 -2.34 10.26
C VAL A 79 -9.39 -1.55 10.28
N ASP A 80 -10.29 -1.89 11.21
CA ASP A 80 -11.63 -1.30 11.29
C ASP A 80 -11.63 0.16 11.76
N SER A 81 -10.62 0.56 12.53
CA SER A 81 -10.51 1.93 13.04
C SER A 81 -9.74 2.84 12.08
N VAL A 82 -10.27 4.03 11.81
CA VAL A 82 -9.54 5.10 11.15
C VAL A 82 -8.41 5.57 12.08
N PRO A 83 -7.13 5.47 11.66
CA PRO A 83 -6.01 5.94 12.48
C PRO A 83 -6.12 7.44 12.78
N ALA A 84 -5.64 7.84 13.96
CA ALA A 84 -5.46 9.25 14.26
C ALA A 84 -4.41 9.86 13.32
N ARG A 85 -4.63 11.10 12.89
CA ARG A 85 -3.69 11.79 12.02
C ARG A 85 -2.33 11.95 12.69
N ALA A 86 -1.26 11.53 12.02
CA ALA A 86 0.09 11.65 12.52
C ALA A 86 0.53 13.12 12.58
N SER A 87 1.40 13.47 13.53
CA SER A 87 2.00 14.82 13.60
C SER A 87 2.97 15.10 12.44
N CYS A 88 3.44 14.08 11.75
CA CYS A 88 4.26 14.23 10.56
C CYS A 88 3.38 14.25 9.29
N MET A 89 3.18 15.46 8.76
CA MET A 89 2.45 15.71 7.51
C MET A 89 3.29 15.41 6.26
N CYS A 90 2.74 14.63 5.33
CA CYS A 90 3.26 14.51 3.97
C CYS A 90 3.01 15.77 3.17
N SER A 91 3.86 16.05 2.17
CA SER A 91 3.62 17.10 1.20
C SER A 91 2.51 16.74 0.21
N ASP A 92 2.30 15.44 -0.03
CA ASP A 92 1.16 14.92 -0.78
C ASP A 92 0.06 14.53 0.21
N PRO A 93 -1.09 15.23 0.24
CA PRO A 93 -2.17 14.94 1.18
C PRO A 93 -2.83 13.58 0.95
N ASP A 94 -2.78 13.04 -0.28
CA ASP A 94 -3.39 11.74 -0.59
C ASP A 94 -2.59 10.60 0.05
N ASP A 95 -1.27 10.76 0.18
CA ASP A 95 -0.39 9.80 0.84
C ASP A 95 -0.49 9.78 2.37
N GLN A 96 -1.18 10.76 2.97
CA GLN A 96 -1.25 10.90 4.43
C GLN A 96 -1.87 9.67 5.10
N ILE A 97 -2.83 9.00 4.44
CA ILE A 97 -3.53 7.84 5.01
C ILE A 97 -2.59 6.65 5.30
N PHE A 98 -1.56 6.45 4.46
CA PHE A 98 -0.58 5.39 4.64
C PHE A 98 0.36 5.70 5.82
N ILE A 99 0.73 6.98 5.96
CA ILE A 99 1.56 7.46 7.07
C ILE A 99 0.81 7.34 8.39
N ASP A 100 -0.44 7.77 8.43
CA ASP A 100 -1.27 7.70 9.64
C ASP A 100 -1.41 6.26 10.11
N LEU A 101 -1.68 5.32 9.18
CA LEU A 101 -1.78 3.90 9.48
C LEU A 101 -0.45 3.33 9.98
N ALA A 102 0.67 3.66 9.31
CA ALA A 102 1.98 3.17 9.67
C ALA A 102 2.41 3.65 11.07
N VAL A 103 2.20 4.94 11.37
CA VAL A 103 2.51 5.54 12.67
C VAL A 103 1.65 4.94 13.77
N ALA A 104 0.34 4.78 13.55
CA ALA A 104 -0.58 4.23 14.55
C ALA A 104 -0.23 2.78 14.96
N HIS A 105 0.39 2.01 14.07
CA HIS A 105 0.71 0.60 14.30
C HIS A 105 2.22 0.30 14.44
N GLY A 106 3.08 1.33 14.36
CA GLY A 106 4.53 1.14 14.26
C GLY A 106 4.93 0.22 13.10
N ALA A 107 4.15 0.25 12.01
CA ALA A 107 4.37 -0.61 10.85
C ALA A 107 5.43 -0.01 9.92
N ARG A 108 6.15 -0.88 9.19
CA ARG A 108 7.04 -0.41 8.11
C ARG A 108 6.20 0.08 6.94
N LEU A 109 6.49 1.28 6.43
CA LEU A 109 5.87 1.81 5.22
C LEU A 109 6.71 1.42 3.99
N VAL A 110 6.10 0.73 3.04
CA VAL A 110 6.72 0.39 1.76
C VAL A 110 6.13 1.30 0.68
N SER A 111 6.99 2.04 0.00
CA SER A 111 6.58 3.02 -1.00
C SER A 111 7.69 3.26 -2.02
N LYS A 112 7.31 3.59 -3.25
CA LYS A 112 8.22 4.11 -4.28
C LYS A 112 8.01 5.60 -4.57
N ASP A 113 7.08 6.26 -3.87
CA ASP A 113 6.79 7.67 -4.05
C ASP A 113 7.85 8.55 -3.39
N ARG A 114 8.27 9.61 -4.09
CA ARG A 114 9.35 10.49 -3.61
C ARG A 114 8.94 11.34 -2.42
N ALA A 115 7.68 11.80 -2.35
CA ALA A 115 7.16 12.55 -1.21
C ALA A 115 7.18 11.67 0.04
N VAL A 116 6.70 10.43 -0.04
CA VAL A 116 6.75 9.46 1.07
C VAL A 116 8.18 9.12 1.46
N LEU A 117 9.04 8.77 0.50
CA LEU A 117 10.44 8.43 0.77
C LEU A 117 11.22 9.59 1.40
N SER A 118 10.88 10.84 1.07
CA SER A 118 11.49 12.02 1.71
C SER A 118 11.21 12.11 3.21
N MET A 119 10.16 11.44 3.71
CA MET A 119 9.76 11.46 5.10
C MET A 119 10.51 10.48 6.00
N HIS A 120 11.43 9.65 5.48
CA HIS A 120 12.10 8.58 6.23
C HIS A 120 12.65 9.02 7.61
N LYS A 121 13.28 10.21 7.73
CA LYS A 121 13.80 10.70 9.02
C LYS A 121 12.69 11.05 10.01
N ARG A 122 11.61 11.69 9.53
CA ARG A 122 10.47 12.11 10.34
C ARG A 122 9.70 10.88 10.84
N LEU A 123 9.50 9.90 9.95
CA LEU A 123 8.85 8.64 10.28
C LEU A 123 9.68 7.77 11.23
N ALA A 124 11.01 7.76 11.08
CA ALA A 124 11.89 7.07 12.01
C ALA A 124 11.79 7.61 13.45
N ALA A 125 11.55 8.91 13.63
CA ALA A 125 11.29 9.50 14.95
C ALA A 125 9.98 9.01 15.59
N HIS A 126 9.07 8.46 14.78
CA HIS A 126 7.84 7.80 15.21
C HIS A 126 7.95 6.26 15.23
N GLY A 127 9.15 5.70 15.07
CA GLY A 127 9.37 4.25 15.04
C GLY A 127 8.97 3.58 13.73
N VAL A 128 8.64 4.34 12.69
CA VAL A 128 8.26 3.84 11.37
C VAL A 128 9.47 3.81 10.45
N ALA A 129 9.84 2.62 9.98
CA ALA A 129 10.83 2.46 8.92
C ALA A 129 10.17 2.65 7.55
N VAL A 130 10.88 3.25 6.59
CA VAL A 130 10.44 3.40 5.21
C VAL A 130 11.38 2.62 4.28
N SER A 131 10.84 1.90 3.31
CA SER A 131 11.63 1.12 2.33
C SER A 131 10.97 1.09 0.96
N THR A 132 11.74 0.81 -0.09
CA THR A 132 11.28 0.80 -1.49
C THR A 132 10.85 -0.56 -2.04
N VAL A 133 10.87 -1.61 -1.20
CA VAL A 133 10.89 -3.05 -1.57
C VAL A 133 10.25 -3.38 -2.91
#